data_AF-A0A6V8DNY3-F1
#
_entry.id   AF-A0A6V8DNY3-F1
#
_cell.length_a   1.000
_cell.length_b   1.000
_cell.length_c   1.000
_cell.angle_alpha   90.00
_cell.angle_beta   90.00
_cell.angle_gamma   90.00
#
_symmetry.space_group_name_H-M   'P 1'
#
loop_
_entity.id
_entity.type
_entity.pdbx_description
1 polymer ?
#
loop_
_entity_poly.entity_id
_entity_poly.type
_entity_poly.pdbx_seq_one_letter_code
_entity_poly.pdbx_strand_id
1 'polypeptide(L)'
;MGVQQVRIEVRLPEGHWAGDVTRSHPSAVLRIEEHMPLRKGRGTAKAACSEDIASTVGQHPGIEEVRSFDQQHFAVDIIAGGGGFLKPLLTVGVIPHTPFEVRDGWVDWT
;
A
#
# COMPACT_ATOMS: atom_id res chain seq x y z
N MET A 1 -15.06 33.07 7.42
CA MET A 1 -15.38 31.80 8.10
C MET A 1 -14.26 30.84 7.79
N GLY A 2 -13.51 30.37 8.79
CA GLY A 2 -12.41 29.44 8.58
C GLY A 2 -12.94 28.05 8.26
N VAL A 3 -12.41 27.42 7.21
CA VAL A 3 -12.70 26.02 6.89
C VAL A 3 -11.96 25.17 7.94
N GLN A 4 -12.70 24.36 8.70
CA GLN A 4 -12.10 23.31 9.53
C GLN A 4 -11.96 22.07 8.66
N GLN A 5 -10.76 21.52 8.57
CA GLN A 5 -10.49 20.25 7.90
C GLN A 5 -10.07 19.21 8.93
N VAL A 6 -10.59 18.00 8.80
CA VAL A 6 -10.19 16.83 9.59
C VAL A 6 -9.30 15.97 8.71
N ARG A 7 -8.07 15.70 9.16
CA ARG A 7 -7.15 14.75 8.52
C ARG A 7 -7.26 13.41 9.23
N ILE A 8 -7.41 12.33 8.47
CA ILE A 8 -7.37 10.97 8.99
C ILE A 8 -6.03 10.38 8.58
N GLU A 9 -5.25 9.93 9.56
CA GLU A 9 -3.98 9.24 9.33
C GLU A 9 -4.16 7.76 9.69
N VAL A 10 -3.73 6.86 8.80
CA VAL A 10 -3.92 5.42 8.98
C VAL A 10 -2.57 4.74 8.99
N ARG A 11 -2.25 4.08 10.11
CA ARG A 11 -1.07 3.22 10.21
C ARG A 11 -1.40 1.85 9.66
N LEU A 12 -0.59 1.38 8.71
CA LEU A 12 -0.68 -0.01 8.24
C LEU A 12 -0.16 -0.96 9.32
N PRO A 13 -0.89 -2.06 9.61
CA PRO A 13 -0.48 -3.02 10.62
C PRO A 13 0.82 -3.75 10.22
N GLU A 14 1.51 -4.34 11.20
CA GLU A 14 2.62 -5.25 10.95
C GLU A 14 2.18 -6.43 10.06
N GLY A 15 3.04 -6.84 9.13
CA GLY A 15 2.74 -7.87 8.12
C GLY A 15 2.03 -7.36 6.88
N HIS A 16 1.63 -6.07 6.85
CA HIS A 16 1.11 -5.45 5.63
C HIS A 16 2.26 -5.04 4.71
N TRP A 17 2.32 -5.60 3.49
CA TRP A 17 3.46 -5.41 2.58
C TRP A 17 3.85 -3.94 2.37
N ALA A 18 2.89 -3.08 2.02
CA ALA A 18 3.17 -1.67 1.76
C ALA A 18 3.69 -0.94 3.02
N GLY A 19 3.24 -1.37 4.20
CA GLY A 19 3.65 -0.79 5.48
C GLY A 19 5.04 -1.25 5.91
N ASP A 20 5.28 -2.56 5.83
CA ASP A 20 6.55 -3.18 6.21
C ASP A 20 7.69 -2.73 5.28
N VAL A 21 7.43 -2.68 3.96
CA VAL A 21 8.43 -2.26 2.97
C VAL A 21 8.83 -0.79 3.16
N THR A 22 7.86 0.10 3.35
CA THR A 22 8.14 1.54 3.56
C THR A 22 8.70 1.84 4.94
N ARG A 23 8.39 1.05 5.98
CA ARG A 23 9.11 1.10 7.27
C ARG A 23 10.59 0.72 7.13
N SER A 24 10.89 -0.21 6.21
CA SER A 24 12.27 -0.61 5.90
C SER A 24 13.00 0.39 5.00
N HIS A 25 12.26 1.29 4.34
CA HIS A 25 12.76 2.36 3.47
C HIS A 25 12.08 3.69 3.83
N PRO A 26 12.42 4.33 4.97
CA PRO A 26 11.67 5.48 5.49
C PRO A 26 11.64 6.71 4.57
N SER A 27 12.59 6.83 3.63
CA SER A 27 12.63 7.87 2.60
C SER A 27 11.73 7.57 1.40
N ALA A 28 11.34 6.31 1.20
CA ALA A 28 10.59 5.88 0.04
C ALA A 28 9.13 6.32 0.13
N VAL A 29 8.64 6.86 -0.97
CA VAL A 29 7.24 7.22 -1.17
C VAL A 29 6.63 6.17 -2.09
N LEU A 30 5.84 5.27 -1.51
CA LEU A 30 5.14 4.23 -2.25
C LEU A 30 3.73 4.70 -2.57
N ARG A 31 3.48 5.05 -3.83
CA ARG A 31 2.17 5.43 -4.32
C ARG A 31 1.41 4.19 -4.79
N ILE A 32 0.30 3.87 -4.15
CA ILE A 32 -0.63 2.84 -4.61
C ILE A 32 -1.59 3.47 -5.61
N GLU A 33 -1.44 3.12 -6.88
CA GLU A 33 -2.19 3.72 -7.99
C GLU A 33 -3.54 3.03 -8.18
N GLU A 34 -3.53 1.70 -8.08
CA GLU A 34 -4.71 0.85 -8.17
C GLU A 34 -4.55 -0.29 -7.16
N HIS A 35 -5.64 -0.72 -6.55
CA HIS A 35 -5.69 -2.00 -5.85
C HIS A 35 -6.95 -2.76 -6.26
N MET A 36 -6.88 -4.08 -6.28
CA MET A 36 -8.04 -4.94 -6.54
C MET A 36 -8.07 -6.10 -5.54
N PRO A 37 -9.16 -6.26 -4.78
CA PRO A 37 -9.35 -7.49 -4.00
C PRO A 37 -9.64 -8.67 -4.94
N LEU A 38 -9.02 -9.81 -4.68
CA LEU A 38 -9.26 -11.07 -5.36
C LEU A 38 -10.00 -12.05 -4.43
N ARG A 39 -10.42 -13.21 -4.97
CA ARG A 39 -11.07 -14.27 -4.20
C ARG A 39 -10.14 -14.79 -3.09
N LYS A 40 -10.73 -15.33 -2.01
CA LYS A 40 -10.02 -15.94 -0.87
C LYS A 40 -9.09 -14.98 -0.11
N GLY A 41 -9.35 -13.67 -0.17
CA GLY A 41 -8.60 -12.66 0.58
C GLY A 41 -7.25 -12.29 -0.03
N ARG A 42 -6.95 -12.74 -1.24
CA ARG A 42 -5.83 -12.27 -2.07
C ARG A 42 -6.12 -10.89 -2.64
N GLY A 43 -5.11 -10.24 -3.22
CA GLY A 43 -5.30 -8.98 -3.92
C GLY A 43 -4.21 -8.73 -4.95
N THR A 44 -4.40 -7.69 -5.74
CA THR A 44 -3.34 -7.11 -6.58
C THR A 44 -3.24 -5.63 -6.31
N ALA A 45 -2.07 -5.05 -6.55
CA ALA A 45 -1.89 -3.61 -6.56
C ALA A 45 -0.93 -3.19 -7.67
N LYS A 46 -1.19 -2.03 -8.26
CA LYS A 46 -0.20 -1.29 -9.06
C LYS A 46 0.34 -0.16 -8.22
N ALA A 47 1.65 -0.01 -8.24
CA ALA A 47 2.32 0.98 -7.44
C ALA A 47 3.47 1.64 -8.19
N ALA A 48 3.71 2.89 -7.85
CA ALA A 48 4.90 3.64 -8.21
C ALA A 48 5.70 3.95 -6.95
N CYS A 49 7.02 3.93 -7.03
CA CYS A 49 7.90 4.28 -5.91
C CYS A 49 8.94 5.33 -6.30
N SER A 50 9.25 6.22 -5.36
CA SER A 50 10.33 7.21 -5.53
C SER A 50 11.73 6.59 -5.55
N GLU A 51 11.88 5.34 -5.09
CA GLU A 51 13.14 4.61 -4.96
C GLU A 51 12.98 3.16 -5.46
N ASP A 52 14.08 2.54 -5.88
CA ASP A 52 14.10 1.13 -6.28
C ASP A 52 14.03 0.22 -5.04
N ILE A 53 12.81 -0.20 -4.71
CA ILE A 53 12.50 -1.10 -3.59
C ILE A 53 11.99 -2.47 -4.06
N ALA A 54 12.06 -2.77 -5.36
CA ALA A 54 11.43 -3.96 -5.95
C ALA A 54 11.95 -5.27 -5.32
N SER A 55 13.24 -5.32 -5.02
CA SER A 55 13.87 -6.46 -4.35
C SER A 55 13.29 -6.71 -2.96
N THR A 56 13.08 -5.65 -2.17
CA THR A 56 12.49 -5.76 -0.82
C THR A 56 11.03 -6.17 -0.90
N VAL A 57 10.27 -5.60 -1.85
CA VAL A 57 8.87 -5.99 -2.09
C VAL A 57 8.79 -7.49 -2.40
N GLY A 58 9.66 -8.00 -3.28
CA GLY A 58 9.69 -9.42 -3.65
C GLY A 58 10.12 -10.37 -2.54
N GLN A 59 10.80 -9.88 -1.50
CA GLN A 59 11.19 -10.67 -0.32
C GLN A 59 10.12 -10.66 0.77
N HIS A 60 9.12 -9.78 0.67
CA HIS A 60 8.10 -9.64 1.70
C HIS A 60 7.16 -10.87 1.72
N PRO A 61 6.91 -11.51 2.88
CA PRO A 61 6.12 -12.75 2.96
C PRO A 61 4.66 -12.60 2.51
N GLY A 62 4.14 -11.37 2.51
CA GLY A 62 2.82 -11.02 1.99
C GLY A 62 2.71 -10.91 0.46
N ILE A 63 3.82 -11.01 -0.27
CA ILE A 63 3.88 -10.87 -1.73
C ILE A 63 4.13 -12.23 -2.36
N GLU A 64 3.35 -12.54 -3.41
CA GLU A 64 3.46 -13.77 -4.19
C GLU A 64 4.30 -13.55 -5.46
N GLU A 65 4.09 -12.43 -6.13
CA GLU A 65 4.79 -12.07 -7.37
C GLU A 65 4.95 -10.55 -7.47
N VAL A 66 6.09 -10.11 -8.00
CA VAL A 66 6.35 -8.71 -8.39
C VAL A 66 6.59 -8.67 -9.90
N ARG A 67 5.87 -7.80 -10.59
CA ARG A 67 6.01 -7.56 -12.03
C ARG A 67 6.38 -6.10 -12.25
N SER A 68 7.67 -5.85 -12.50
CA SER A 68 8.18 -4.51 -12.78
C SER A 68 7.87 -4.10 -14.22
N PHE A 69 7.40 -2.86 -14.41
CA PHE A 69 7.17 -2.27 -15.73
C PHE A 69 8.32 -1.34 -16.11
N ASP A 70 8.83 -0.58 -15.15
CA ASP A 70 10.05 0.24 -15.24
C ASP A 70 10.73 0.34 -13.86
N GLN A 71 11.66 1.28 -13.68
CA GLN A 71 12.40 1.46 -12.42
C GLN A 71 11.54 1.93 -11.25
N GLN A 72 10.41 2.57 -11.51
CA GLN A 72 9.54 3.18 -10.49
C GLN A 72 8.19 2.46 -10.41
N HIS A 73 7.68 1.88 -11.50
CA HIS A 73 6.36 1.27 -11.58
C HIS A 73 6.44 -0.25 -11.55
N PHE A 74 5.60 -0.85 -10.71
CA PHE A 74 5.46 -2.29 -10.60
C PHE A 74 4.04 -2.69 -10.20
N ALA A 75 3.68 -3.93 -10.48
CA ALA A 75 2.50 -4.59 -9.95
C ALA A 75 2.89 -5.70 -8.97
N VAL A 76 2.06 -5.91 -7.97
CA VAL A 76 2.22 -7.01 -7.01
C VAL A 76 0.99 -7.90 -6.97
N ASP A 77 1.21 -9.20 -6.86
CA ASP A 77 0.21 -10.15 -6.39
C ASP A 77 0.41 -10.40 -4.89
N ILE A 78 -0.69 -10.28 -4.15
CA ILE A 78 -0.69 -10.26 -2.69
C ILE A 78 -1.41 -11.50 -2.19
N ILE A 79 -0.74 -12.25 -1.31
CA ILE A 79 -1.34 -13.45 -0.72
C ILE A 79 -2.45 -13.09 0.26
N ALA A 80 -3.23 -14.10 0.66
CA ALA A 80 -4.23 -13.92 1.72
C ALA A 80 -3.54 -13.48 3.02
N GLY A 81 -3.96 -12.33 3.56
CA GLY A 81 -3.37 -11.76 4.77
C GLY A 81 -2.14 -10.85 4.53
N GLY A 82 -1.62 -10.75 3.31
CA GLY A 82 -0.42 -9.96 2.98
C GLY A 82 -0.62 -8.45 2.91
N GLY A 83 -1.83 -7.94 3.19
CA GLY A 83 -2.14 -6.51 3.07
C GLY A 83 -2.70 -6.09 1.72
N GLY A 84 -3.63 -6.87 1.16
CA GLY A 84 -4.30 -6.52 -0.11
C GLY A 84 -5.31 -5.38 0.01
N PHE A 85 -5.87 -5.15 1.21
CA PHE A 85 -6.85 -4.09 1.46
C PHE A 85 -6.89 -3.72 2.95
N LEU A 86 -7.09 -2.44 3.24
CA LEU A 86 -7.30 -1.88 4.58
C LEU A 86 -8.67 -2.26 5.16
N LYS A 87 -8.87 -3.53 5.52
CA LYS A 87 -10.15 -4.03 6.09
C LYS A 87 -10.73 -3.15 7.22
N PRO A 88 -9.94 -2.62 8.18
CA PRO A 88 -10.47 -1.75 9.24
C PRO A 88 -11.18 -0.49 8.72
N LEU A 89 -10.77 0.06 7.57
CA LEU A 89 -11.43 1.22 6.97
C LEU A 89 -12.86 0.91 6.51
N LEU A 90 -13.08 -0.30 5.96
CA LEU A 90 -14.44 -0.74 5.61
C LEU A 90 -15.33 -0.85 6.85
N THR A 91 -14.78 -1.31 7.97
CA THR A 91 -15.53 -1.45 9.23
C THR A 91 -16.08 -0.11 9.73
N VAL A 92 -15.38 1.00 9.46
CA VAL A 92 -15.82 2.36 9.82
C VAL A 92 -16.50 3.09 8.66
N GLY A 93 -16.83 2.39 7.57
CA GLY A 93 -17.54 2.96 6.41
C GLY A 93 -16.69 3.82 5.49
N VAL A 94 -15.36 3.77 5.61
CA VAL A 94 -14.43 4.51 4.76
C VAL A 94 -13.91 3.58 3.66
N ILE A 95 -14.16 3.95 2.40
CA ILE A 95 -13.54 3.30 1.26
C ILE A 95 -12.26 4.08 0.95
N PRO A 96 -11.06 3.50 1.15
CA PRO A 96 -9.83 4.17 0.75
C PRO A 96 -9.87 4.40 -0.76
N HIS A 97 -9.81 5.67 -1.16
CA HIS A 97 -9.68 6.02 -2.56
C HIS A 97 -8.23 5.79 -2.99
N THR A 98 -8.05 5.13 -4.13
CA THR A 98 -6.80 5.22 -4.87
C THR A 98 -6.87 6.43 -5.82
N PRO A 99 -5.75 7.12 -6.04
CA PRO A 99 -4.42 6.81 -5.52
C PRO A 99 -4.21 7.31 -4.08
N PHE A 100 -3.31 6.64 -3.35
CA PHE A 100 -2.82 7.09 -2.04
C PHE A 100 -1.34 6.80 -1.88
N GLU A 101 -0.67 7.51 -0.99
CA GLU A 101 0.74 7.28 -0.68
C GLU A 101 0.91 6.52 0.62
N VAL A 102 1.98 5.73 0.70
CA VAL A 102 2.44 5.06 1.90
C VAL A 102 3.87 5.51 2.17
N ARG A 103 4.10 6.05 3.37
CA ARG A 103 5.41 6.55 3.82
C ARG A 103 5.66 6.10 5.24
N ASP A 104 6.79 5.43 5.48
CA ASP A 104 7.08 4.81 6.78
C ASP A 104 5.86 4.05 7.34
N GLY A 105 5.13 3.35 6.46
CA GLY A 105 3.86 2.63 6.66
C GLY A 105 2.65 3.43 7.18
N TRP A 106 2.67 4.74 7.05
CA TRP A 106 1.49 5.60 7.19
C TRP A 106 0.88 5.86 5.82
N VAL A 107 -0.45 5.83 5.75
CA VAL A 107 -1.20 6.16 4.55
C VAL A 107 -1.53 7.65 4.53
N ASP A 108 -1.30 8.28 3.38
CA ASP A 108 -1.66 9.67 3.10
C ASP A 108 -2.57 9.77 1.87
N TRP A 109 -3.71 10.44 2.06
CA TRP A 109 -4.66 10.79 0.99
C TRP A 109 -4.58 12.30 0.77
N THR A 110 -3.80 12.70 -0.22
CA THR A 110 -3.75 14.08 -0.74
C THR A 110 -4.81 14.34 -1.78
#